data_AF-A0A3S4TKV3-F1
#
_entry.id   AF-A0A3S4TKV3-F1
#
_cell.length_a   1.000
_cell.length_b   1.000
_cell.length_c   1.000
_cell.angle_alpha   90.00
_cell.angle_beta   90.00
_cell.angle_gamma   90.00
#
_symmetry.space_group_name_H-M   'P 1'
#
loop_
_entity.id
_entity.type
_entity.pdbx_description
1 polymer ?
#
loop_
_entity_poly.entity_id
_entity_poly.type
_entity_poly.pdbx_seq_one_letter_code
_entity_poly.pdbx_strand_id
1 'polypeptide(L)'
;MVNDLKDKLLKAQNDSVLFEVIQDLFYDEQNAEGQLSAALVELHHQGHINLLDTYLKLPQKEKEQNYYPIIQTFQDAIPHLKVEVLELVECINHLMKETVQDGTAHSLLLPLKKFCSIEITRAQALFDFVLENPHFESDMLSIALEAGATRNESLFFNHAICLLQHDQEEVCQRAIQAIGNINYKDKNLIELAVDAVDTLLEKHHSDFILASSLRTLVRLSAQTDKLEHALINFIDGHINHHGEQYIYEASVTLFIEHKQITPSIESRLLDICSYANPQSTQTINNIDHALRRILKQDNLQICVNFIEKFFEHNDFKLSVKAFSSFVRELHNHKDTYLATLITRWMLAKKLALGQFCFDLIQSVHGDCSLTYDIKLVPTNVGACSFLAKKACGWFFVHPKTVMSLIESLISVANETELAEIQRIVFNPLLISYPGSVKDYLSNLQIKSSPYSLPLFYQSSLIIVRLLMQLCK
;
A
#
# COMPACT_ATOMS: atom_id res chain seq x y z
N MET A 1 32.06 -24.91 -14.79
CA MET A 1 31.50 -23.65 -14.27
C MET A 1 31.62 -23.61 -12.75
N VAL A 2 30.88 -24.43 -11.98
CA VAL A 2 31.02 -24.48 -10.51
C VAL A 2 32.47 -24.72 -10.03
N ASN A 3 33.23 -25.63 -10.65
CA ASN A 3 34.65 -25.84 -10.30
C ASN A 3 35.54 -24.62 -10.59
N ASP A 4 35.24 -23.83 -11.63
CA ASP A 4 35.98 -22.60 -11.94
C ASP A 4 35.69 -21.50 -10.91
N LEU A 5 34.42 -21.39 -10.47
CA LEU A 5 34.02 -20.49 -9.38
C LEU A 5 34.75 -20.85 -8.08
N LYS A 6 34.85 -22.15 -7.75
CA LYS A 6 35.59 -22.59 -6.56
C LYS A 6 37.05 -22.22 -6.62
N ASP A 7 37.71 -22.41 -7.76
CA ASP A 7 39.13 -22.05 -7.91
C ASP A 7 39.36 -20.54 -7.74
N LYS A 8 38.38 -19.71 -8.14
CA LYS A 8 38.42 -18.25 -7.89
C LYS A 8 38.22 -17.92 -6.42
N LEU A 9 37.24 -18.54 -5.76
CA LEU A 9 36.96 -18.35 -4.32
C LEU A 9 38.13 -18.80 -3.43
N LEU A 10 38.77 -19.92 -3.75
CA LEU A 10 39.92 -20.45 -3.00
C LEU A 10 41.20 -19.60 -3.13
N LYS A 11 41.27 -18.71 -4.13
CA LYS A 11 42.41 -17.78 -4.28
C LYS A 11 42.32 -16.59 -3.32
N ALA A 12 41.18 -16.39 -2.65
CA ALA A 12 41.05 -15.36 -1.65
C ALA A 12 41.99 -15.64 -0.47
N GLN A 13 42.86 -14.67 -0.15
CA GLN A 13 43.90 -14.83 0.88
C GLN A 13 43.38 -14.54 2.30
N ASN A 14 42.25 -13.83 2.41
CA ASN A 14 41.58 -13.49 3.66
C ASN A 14 40.10 -13.20 3.40
N ASP A 15 39.33 -12.99 4.48
CA ASP A 15 37.88 -12.79 4.43
C ASP A 15 37.47 -11.53 3.62
N SER A 16 38.25 -10.45 3.70
CA SER A 16 37.99 -9.21 2.92
C SER A 16 38.09 -9.47 1.42
N VAL A 17 39.15 -10.15 0.99
CA VAL A 17 39.36 -10.51 -0.42
C VAL A 17 38.29 -11.51 -0.88
N LEU A 18 37.80 -12.38 0.00
CA LEU A 18 36.72 -13.31 -0.32
C LEU A 18 35.41 -12.57 -0.62
N PHE A 19 35.06 -11.54 0.15
CA PHE A 19 33.87 -10.73 -0.10
C PHE A 19 33.95 -9.94 -1.42
N GLU A 20 35.12 -9.40 -1.77
CA GLU A 20 35.37 -8.77 -3.06
C GLU A 20 35.16 -9.76 -4.21
N VAL A 21 35.72 -10.97 -4.09
CA VAL A 21 35.53 -12.04 -5.09
C VAL A 21 34.06 -12.45 -5.21
N ILE A 22 33.32 -12.53 -4.10
CA ILE A 22 31.88 -12.81 -4.12
C ILE A 22 31.12 -11.71 -4.89
N GLN A 23 31.44 -10.44 -4.64
CA GLN A 23 30.81 -9.32 -5.35
C GLN A 23 31.10 -9.36 -6.85
N ASP A 24 32.36 -9.58 -7.24
CA ASP A 24 32.75 -9.67 -8.65
C ASP A 24 32.05 -10.84 -9.36
N LEU A 25 32.02 -12.01 -8.71
CA LEU A 25 31.36 -13.20 -9.26
C LEU A 25 29.83 -13.09 -9.30
N PHE A 26 29.24 -12.31 -8.39
CA PHE A 26 27.80 -12.09 -8.38
C PHE A 26 27.33 -11.34 -9.64
N TYR A 27 28.13 -10.39 -10.14
CA TYR A 27 27.83 -9.62 -11.34
C TYR A 27 28.40 -10.21 -12.64
N ASP A 28 29.17 -11.30 -12.56
CA ASP A 28 29.69 -11.99 -13.73
C ASP A 28 28.53 -12.62 -14.54
N GLU A 29 28.39 -12.24 -15.81
CA GLU A 29 27.37 -12.77 -16.74
C GLU A 29 27.46 -14.30 -16.90
N GLN A 30 28.62 -14.90 -16.57
CA GLN A 30 28.83 -16.34 -16.60
C GLN A 30 28.31 -17.05 -15.34
N ASN A 31 27.98 -16.32 -14.27
CA ASN A 31 27.36 -16.89 -13.08
C ASN A 31 25.86 -17.13 -13.35
N ALA A 32 25.50 -18.36 -13.71
CA ALA A 32 24.11 -18.74 -13.78
C ALA A 32 23.48 -18.73 -12.37
N GLU A 33 22.20 -18.40 -12.30
CA GLU A 33 21.44 -18.26 -11.05
C GLU A 33 21.69 -19.43 -10.08
N GLY A 34 22.19 -19.12 -8.87
CA GLY A 34 22.46 -20.09 -7.80
C GLY A 34 23.78 -20.89 -7.88
N GLN A 35 24.61 -20.71 -8.91
CA GLN A 35 25.88 -21.46 -9.00
C GLN A 35 26.94 -20.99 -8.00
N LEU A 36 27.02 -19.68 -7.73
CA LEU A 36 27.93 -19.11 -6.75
C LEU A 36 27.63 -19.60 -5.33
N SER A 37 26.36 -19.59 -4.92
CA SER A 37 25.95 -20.10 -3.61
C SER A 37 26.21 -21.61 -3.48
N ALA A 38 25.96 -22.39 -4.54
CA ALA A 38 26.29 -23.82 -4.56
C ALA A 38 27.80 -24.06 -4.40
N ALA A 39 28.65 -23.28 -5.08
CA ALA A 39 30.10 -23.38 -4.93
C ALA A 39 30.55 -23.09 -3.49
N LEU A 40 30.02 -22.04 -2.87
CA LEU A 40 30.31 -21.68 -1.47
C LEU A 40 29.86 -22.77 -0.49
N VAL A 41 28.67 -23.32 -0.66
CA VAL A 41 28.15 -24.43 0.17
C VAL A 41 29.06 -25.65 0.07
N GLU A 42 29.50 -26.01 -1.14
CA GLU A 42 30.40 -27.15 -1.34
C GLU A 42 31.78 -26.90 -0.70
N LEU A 43 32.35 -25.71 -0.85
CA LEU A 43 33.62 -25.35 -0.18
C LEU A 43 33.49 -25.37 1.34
N HIS A 44 32.32 -24.99 1.86
CA HIS A 44 32.03 -25.08 3.28
C HIS A 44 31.96 -26.51 3.79
N HIS A 45 31.21 -27.37 3.12
CA HIS A 45 31.14 -28.79 3.50
C HIS A 45 32.47 -29.52 3.36
N GLN A 46 33.36 -29.05 2.48
CA GLN A 46 34.71 -29.58 2.32
C GLN A 46 35.70 -29.05 3.37
N GLY A 47 35.28 -28.09 4.22
CA GLY A 47 36.14 -27.47 5.23
C GLY A 47 37.17 -26.51 4.67
N HIS A 48 37.05 -26.11 3.39
CA HIS A 48 37.96 -25.14 2.78
C HIS A 48 37.64 -23.70 3.17
N ILE A 49 36.36 -23.40 3.41
CA ILE A 49 35.88 -22.08 3.85
C ILE A 49 34.85 -22.27 4.98
N ASN A 50 35.06 -21.70 6.16
CA ASN A 50 33.97 -21.63 7.13
C ASN A 50 33.11 -20.39 6.83
N LEU A 51 31.97 -20.58 6.16
CA LEU A 51 31.09 -19.48 5.80
C LEU A 51 30.56 -18.73 7.03
N LEU A 52 30.21 -19.43 8.12
CA LEU A 52 29.70 -18.75 9.31
C LEU A 52 30.79 -17.86 9.92
N ASP A 53 32.00 -18.38 10.11
CA ASP A 53 33.14 -17.59 10.63
C ASP A 53 33.51 -16.42 9.70
N THR A 54 33.37 -16.61 8.38
CA THR A 54 33.65 -15.57 7.39
C THR A 54 32.66 -14.43 7.55
N TYR A 55 31.36 -14.73 7.57
CA TYR A 55 30.29 -13.73 7.65
C TYR A 55 30.20 -13.07 9.04
N LEU A 56 30.61 -13.76 10.10
CA LEU A 56 30.77 -13.18 11.45
C LEU A 56 31.87 -12.09 11.53
N LYS A 57 32.73 -11.99 10.52
CA LYS A 57 33.78 -10.97 10.43
C LYS A 57 33.46 -9.90 9.40
N LEU A 58 32.25 -9.92 8.82
CA LEU A 58 31.82 -8.89 7.89
C LEU A 58 31.83 -7.55 8.65
N PRO A 59 32.63 -6.55 8.23
CA PRO A 59 32.76 -5.31 8.98
C PRO A 59 31.46 -4.51 8.94
N GLN A 60 31.29 -3.61 9.91
CA GLN A 60 30.16 -2.68 9.91
C GLN A 60 30.09 -1.91 8.59
N LYS A 61 28.89 -1.85 8.02
CA LYS A 61 28.69 -1.20 6.73
C LYS A 61 29.01 0.30 6.80
N GLU A 62 30.01 0.75 6.03
CA GLU A 62 30.23 2.17 5.76
C GLU A 62 29.27 2.66 4.65
N LYS A 63 28.94 3.97 4.63
CA LYS A 63 27.88 4.55 3.77
C LYS A 63 27.98 4.25 2.26
N GLU A 64 29.14 3.84 1.76
CA GLU A 64 29.42 3.63 0.34
C GLU A 64 29.52 2.14 -0.06
N GLN A 65 29.56 1.21 0.90
CA GLN A 65 29.71 -0.21 0.59
C GLN A 65 28.37 -0.85 0.18
N ASN A 66 28.34 -1.65 -0.88
CA ASN A 66 27.16 -2.40 -1.29
C ASN A 66 27.23 -3.86 -0.81
N TYR A 67 26.58 -4.16 0.32
CA TYR A 67 26.52 -5.54 0.85
C TYR A 67 25.45 -6.41 0.21
N TYR A 68 24.62 -5.86 -0.69
CA TYR A 68 23.55 -6.62 -1.32
C TYR A 68 24.03 -7.92 -1.99
N PRO A 69 25.09 -7.95 -2.83
CA PRO A 69 25.57 -9.19 -3.45
C PRO A 69 26.01 -10.25 -2.43
N ILE A 70 26.65 -9.82 -1.34
CA ILE A 70 27.19 -10.67 -0.28
C ILE A 70 26.04 -11.30 0.49
N ILE A 71 25.11 -10.48 0.99
CA ILE A 71 23.94 -10.93 1.75
C ILE A 71 23.03 -11.81 0.87
N GLN A 72 22.81 -11.43 -0.39
CA GLN A 72 22.00 -12.22 -1.33
C GLN A 72 22.64 -13.60 -1.61
N THR A 73 23.95 -13.67 -1.78
CA THR A 73 24.64 -14.96 -1.98
C THR A 73 24.51 -15.86 -0.74
N PHE A 74 24.63 -15.29 0.46
CA PHE A 74 24.44 -16.02 1.70
C PHE A 74 23.00 -16.49 1.89
N GLN A 75 22.04 -15.62 1.59
CA GLN A 75 20.60 -15.91 1.60
C GLN A 75 20.30 -17.19 0.81
N ASP A 76 20.93 -17.35 -0.35
CA ASP A 76 20.77 -18.52 -1.21
C ASP A 76 21.53 -19.75 -0.70
N ALA A 77 22.63 -19.57 0.03
CA ALA A 77 23.42 -20.65 0.60
C ALA A 77 22.78 -21.28 1.86
N ILE A 78 22.16 -20.47 2.73
CA ILE A 78 21.64 -20.87 4.05
C ILE A 78 20.85 -22.19 4.02
N PRO A 79 19.84 -22.38 3.13
CA PRO A 79 19.01 -23.60 3.16
C PRO A 79 19.80 -24.89 2.88
N HIS A 80 21.01 -24.79 2.34
CA HIS A 80 21.83 -25.93 1.93
C HIS A 80 23.00 -26.22 2.88
N LEU A 81 23.18 -25.38 3.92
CA LEU A 81 24.24 -25.57 4.91
C LEU A 81 23.97 -26.77 5.82
N LYS A 82 25.06 -27.37 6.31
CA LYS A 82 25.07 -28.46 7.29
C LYS A 82 25.83 -27.97 8.51
N VAL A 83 25.16 -27.10 9.26
CA VAL A 83 25.69 -26.37 10.41
C VAL A 83 24.74 -26.51 11.58
N GLU A 84 25.23 -26.25 12.78
CA GLU A 84 24.38 -26.14 13.96
C GLU A 84 23.47 -24.91 13.87
N VAL A 85 22.25 -25.03 14.38
CA VAL A 85 21.25 -23.96 14.27
C VAL A 85 21.73 -22.70 14.98
N LEU A 86 22.32 -22.86 16.17
CA LEU A 86 22.72 -21.74 17.01
C LEU A 86 23.87 -20.94 16.39
N GLU A 87 24.84 -21.62 15.77
CA GLU A 87 25.93 -20.95 15.05
C GLU A 87 25.39 -20.10 13.88
N LEU A 88 24.41 -20.63 13.14
CA LEU A 88 23.78 -19.89 12.07
C LEU A 88 22.97 -18.69 12.59
N VAL A 89 22.24 -18.87 13.68
CA VAL A 89 21.42 -17.82 14.32
C VAL A 89 22.28 -16.69 14.86
N GLU A 90 23.42 -17.01 15.50
CA GLU A 90 24.40 -16.04 15.94
C GLU A 90 24.97 -15.23 14.77
N CYS A 91 25.29 -15.91 13.66
CA CYS A 91 25.77 -15.26 12.44
C CYS A 91 24.71 -14.31 11.84
N ILE A 92 23.46 -14.75 11.70
CA ILE A 92 22.36 -13.90 11.19
C ILE A 92 22.15 -12.69 12.10
N ASN A 93 22.14 -12.87 13.43
CA ASN A 93 21.98 -11.79 14.38
C ASN A 93 23.13 -10.77 14.30
N HIS A 94 24.37 -11.23 14.12
CA HIS A 94 25.50 -10.35 13.87
C HIS A 94 25.27 -9.51 12.61
N LEU A 95 24.90 -10.14 11.48
CA LEU A 95 24.65 -9.43 10.22
C LEU A 95 23.49 -8.43 10.31
N MET A 96 22.43 -8.75 11.07
CA MET A 96 21.33 -7.82 11.33
C MET A 96 21.81 -6.57 12.07
N LYS A 97 22.72 -6.71 13.04
CA LYS A 97 23.33 -5.58 13.77
C LYS A 97 24.29 -4.75 12.91
N GLU A 98 25.05 -5.39 12.03
CA GLU A 98 26.00 -4.69 11.15
C GLU A 98 25.33 -3.99 9.95
N THR A 99 24.10 -4.39 9.60
CA THR A 99 23.35 -3.84 8.44
C THR A 99 22.06 -3.08 8.82
N VAL A 100 21.95 -2.62 10.08
CA VAL A 100 20.76 -1.91 10.60
C VAL A 100 20.32 -0.73 9.71
N GLN A 101 21.27 -0.02 9.08
CA GLN A 101 20.96 1.21 8.33
C GLN A 101 20.13 0.99 7.04
N ASP A 102 20.24 -0.19 6.40
CA ASP A 102 19.49 -0.48 5.18
C ASP A 102 18.53 -1.68 5.31
N GLY A 103 18.60 -2.41 6.43
CA GLY A 103 17.73 -3.53 6.73
C GLY A 103 17.97 -4.77 5.86
N THR A 104 19.04 -4.81 5.05
CA THR A 104 19.28 -5.89 4.07
C THR A 104 19.33 -7.27 4.71
N ALA A 105 19.92 -7.43 5.90
CA ALA A 105 19.98 -8.72 6.56
C ALA A 105 18.62 -9.25 7.07
N HIS A 106 17.55 -8.43 7.14
CA HIS A 106 16.22 -8.96 7.46
C HIS A 106 15.74 -9.96 6.40
N SER A 107 16.29 -9.91 5.17
CA SER A 107 16.00 -10.89 4.13
C SER A 107 16.48 -12.31 4.47
N LEU A 108 17.38 -12.47 5.46
CA LEU A 108 17.93 -13.76 5.90
C LEU A 108 16.95 -14.58 6.76
N LEU A 109 15.89 -13.96 7.29
CA LEU A 109 14.87 -14.63 8.09
C LEU A 109 14.10 -15.69 7.28
N LEU A 110 13.82 -15.44 6.01
CA LEU A 110 13.12 -16.40 5.14
C LEU A 110 13.97 -17.66 4.83
N PRO A 111 15.26 -17.54 4.45
CA PRO A 111 16.17 -18.69 4.37
C PRO A 111 16.32 -19.43 5.69
N LEU A 112 16.40 -18.73 6.84
CA LEU A 112 16.46 -19.38 8.15
C LEU A 112 15.24 -20.27 8.37
N LYS A 113 14.03 -19.76 8.07
CA LYS A 113 12.81 -20.57 8.10
C LYS A 113 12.94 -21.81 7.22
N LYS A 114 13.40 -21.67 5.97
CA LYS A 114 13.60 -22.80 5.05
C LYS A 114 14.60 -23.82 5.63
N PHE A 115 15.72 -23.35 6.19
CA PHE A 115 16.74 -24.19 6.82
C PHE A 115 16.17 -24.97 8.01
N CYS A 116 15.40 -24.32 8.89
CA CYS A 116 14.75 -24.96 10.03
C CYS A 116 13.63 -25.92 9.62
N SER A 117 12.97 -25.69 8.48
CA SER A 117 11.94 -26.59 7.95
C SER A 117 12.50 -27.92 7.41
N ILE A 118 13.81 -28.09 7.28
CA ILE A 118 14.40 -29.34 6.75
C ILE A 118 14.29 -30.47 7.78
N GLU A 119 14.63 -30.20 9.04
CA GLU A 119 14.68 -31.17 10.12
C GLU A 119 13.96 -30.63 11.35
N ILE A 120 13.09 -31.45 11.95
CA ILE A 120 12.31 -31.03 13.12
C ILE A 120 13.19 -30.62 14.31
N THR A 121 14.35 -31.26 14.46
CA THR A 121 15.35 -30.94 15.49
C THR A 121 15.87 -29.52 15.35
N ARG A 122 15.97 -28.98 14.13
CA ARG A 122 16.44 -27.61 13.90
C ARG A 122 15.42 -26.58 14.34
N ALA A 123 14.15 -26.81 14.00
CA ALA A 123 13.05 -25.96 14.45
C ALA A 123 12.91 -26.00 15.99
N GLN A 124 13.06 -27.19 16.59
CA GLN A 124 13.03 -27.35 18.05
C GLN A 124 14.20 -26.61 18.72
N ALA A 125 15.43 -26.76 18.21
CA ALA A 125 16.60 -26.07 18.76
C ALA A 125 16.46 -24.54 18.68
N LEU A 126 15.92 -24.01 17.57
CA LEU A 126 15.64 -22.57 17.46
C LEU A 126 14.56 -22.14 18.47
N PHE A 127 13.49 -22.93 18.61
CA PHE A 127 12.40 -22.65 19.53
C PHE A 127 12.89 -22.58 20.98
N ASP A 128 13.63 -23.60 21.43
CA ASP A 128 14.17 -23.68 22.79
C ASP A 128 15.12 -22.51 23.08
N PHE A 129 16.02 -22.21 22.13
CA PHE A 129 16.97 -21.11 22.26
C PHE A 129 16.30 -19.74 22.41
N VAL A 130 15.28 -19.45 21.59
CA VAL A 130 14.58 -18.15 21.64
C VAL A 130 13.77 -18.02 22.94
N LEU A 131 13.21 -19.11 23.47
CA LEU A 131 12.51 -19.07 24.76
C LEU A 131 13.45 -18.86 25.95
N GLU A 132 14.65 -19.43 25.92
CA GLU A 132 15.67 -19.20 26.94
C GLU A 132 16.27 -17.78 26.85
N ASN A 133 16.14 -17.14 25.68
CA ASN A 133 16.70 -15.81 25.39
C ASN A 133 15.60 -14.86 24.86
N PRO A 134 14.60 -14.47 25.67
CA PRO A 134 13.45 -13.69 25.19
C PRO A 134 13.79 -12.28 24.66
N HIS A 135 14.99 -11.78 24.96
CA HIS A 135 15.50 -10.53 24.38
C HIS A 135 16.14 -10.71 22.99
N PHE A 136 16.24 -11.94 22.51
CA PHE A 136 16.79 -12.28 21.20
C PHE A 136 15.71 -12.04 20.14
N GLU A 137 16.05 -11.24 19.11
CA GLU A 137 15.30 -10.99 17.86
C GLU A 137 13.91 -11.66 17.80
N SER A 138 12.87 -10.90 18.13
CA SER A 138 11.53 -11.45 18.41
C SER A 138 10.87 -12.14 17.21
N ASP A 139 11.30 -11.86 15.97
CA ASP A 139 10.83 -12.55 14.76
C ASP A 139 11.25 -14.03 14.69
N MET A 140 12.28 -14.45 15.43
CA MET A 140 12.79 -15.82 15.37
C MET A 140 11.86 -16.85 16.02
N LEU A 141 11.05 -16.43 17.01
CA LEU A 141 10.06 -17.30 17.64
C LEU A 141 8.99 -17.75 16.63
N SER A 142 8.45 -16.83 15.85
CA SER A 142 7.47 -17.18 14.81
C SER A 142 8.10 -18.04 13.72
N ILE A 143 9.35 -17.78 13.34
CA ILE A 143 10.10 -18.63 12.40
C ILE A 143 10.21 -20.08 12.91
N ALA A 144 10.58 -20.27 14.18
CA ALA A 144 10.73 -21.60 14.77
C ALA A 144 9.41 -22.39 14.74
N LEU A 145 8.33 -21.73 15.17
CA LEU A 145 6.98 -22.30 15.20
C LEU A 145 6.49 -22.67 13.79
N GLU A 146 6.59 -21.73 12.85
CA GLU A 146 6.17 -21.93 11.46
C GLU A 146 7.00 -23.00 10.76
N ALA A 147 8.33 -22.99 10.95
CA ALA A 147 9.22 -23.97 10.34
C ALA A 147 8.94 -25.37 10.88
N GLY A 148 8.78 -25.50 12.20
CA GLY A 148 8.49 -26.77 12.87
C GLY A 148 7.13 -27.35 12.46
N ALA A 149 6.11 -26.51 12.30
CA ALA A 149 4.79 -26.93 11.87
C ALA A 149 4.78 -27.59 10.48
N THR A 150 5.76 -27.29 9.60
CA THR A 150 5.91 -27.99 8.31
C THR A 150 6.20 -29.48 8.46
N ARG A 151 6.79 -29.90 9.59
CA ARG A 151 7.17 -31.29 9.91
C ARG A 151 6.23 -31.94 10.90
N ASN A 152 5.79 -31.21 11.92
CA ASN A 152 4.83 -31.68 12.90
C ASN A 152 3.88 -30.55 13.28
N GLU A 153 2.83 -30.41 12.49
CA GLU A 153 1.82 -29.35 12.61
C GLU A 153 1.20 -29.29 14.00
N SER A 154 0.72 -30.42 14.53
CA SER A 154 0.05 -30.46 15.83
C SER A 154 1.00 -30.10 16.98
N LEU A 155 2.26 -30.53 16.95
CA LEU A 155 3.24 -30.22 18.00
C LEU A 155 3.50 -28.71 18.10
N PHE A 156 3.87 -28.09 16.97
CA PHE A 156 4.25 -26.67 16.96
C PHE A 156 3.03 -25.75 17.06
N PHE A 157 1.87 -26.17 16.60
CA PHE A 157 0.61 -25.50 16.91
C PHE A 157 0.37 -25.48 18.44
N ASN A 158 0.50 -26.62 19.12
CA ASN A 158 0.32 -26.67 20.58
C ASN A 158 1.37 -25.83 21.33
N HIS A 159 2.62 -25.79 20.86
CA HIS A 159 3.62 -24.87 21.41
C HIS A 159 3.17 -23.41 21.29
N ALA A 160 2.67 -23.01 20.11
CA ALA A 160 2.16 -21.65 19.91
C ALA A 160 0.97 -21.34 20.83
N ILE A 161 0.01 -22.27 20.97
CA ILE A 161 -1.14 -22.13 21.89
C ILE A 161 -0.68 -21.96 23.35
N CYS A 162 0.30 -22.74 23.81
CA CYS A 162 0.86 -22.57 25.15
C CYS A 162 1.47 -21.17 25.35
N LEU A 163 2.14 -20.63 24.33
CA LEU A 163 2.78 -19.31 24.39
C LEU A 163 1.78 -18.14 24.42
N LEU A 164 0.53 -18.34 24.00
CA LEU A 164 -0.52 -17.32 24.16
C LEU A 164 -0.85 -17.05 25.64
N GLN A 165 -0.44 -17.94 26.55
CA GLN A 165 -0.61 -17.76 27.99
C GLN A 165 0.56 -17.04 28.66
N HIS A 166 1.60 -16.67 27.91
CA HIS A 166 2.79 -16.02 28.44
C HIS A 166 2.47 -14.60 28.98
N ASP A 167 3.26 -14.14 29.96
CA ASP A 167 3.04 -12.83 30.59
C ASP A 167 3.54 -11.67 29.71
N GLN A 168 4.55 -11.92 28.88
CA GLN A 168 5.08 -10.92 27.95
C GLN A 168 4.25 -10.87 26.67
N GLU A 169 3.69 -9.68 26.41
CA GLU A 169 2.83 -9.43 25.25
C GLU A 169 3.53 -9.73 23.92
N GLU A 170 4.82 -9.41 23.79
CA GLU A 170 5.60 -9.66 22.58
C GLU A 170 5.60 -11.16 22.23
N VAL A 171 5.77 -12.04 23.22
CA VAL A 171 5.73 -13.51 23.02
C VAL A 171 4.35 -13.94 22.52
N CYS A 172 3.28 -13.40 23.10
CA CYS A 172 1.91 -13.68 22.64
C CYS A 172 1.69 -13.19 21.21
N GLN A 173 2.17 -12.00 20.85
CA GLN A 173 2.08 -11.46 19.49
C GLN A 173 2.80 -12.37 18.47
N ARG A 174 4.00 -12.85 18.79
CA ARG A 174 4.76 -13.74 17.91
C ARG A 174 4.11 -15.11 17.77
N ALA A 175 3.58 -15.65 18.87
CA ALA A 175 2.85 -16.91 18.86
C ALA A 175 1.56 -16.84 18.04
N ILE A 176 0.74 -15.79 18.18
CA ILE A 176 -0.49 -15.64 17.40
C ILE A 176 -0.20 -15.39 15.91
N GLN A 177 0.83 -14.59 15.60
CA GLN A 177 1.28 -14.41 14.22
C GLN A 177 1.76 -15.74 13.59
N ALA A 178 2.49 -16.55 14.34
CA ALA A 178 2.92 -17.87 13.88
C ALA A 178 1.72 -18.77 13.57
N ILE A 179 0.70 -18.77 14.44
CA ILE A 179 -0.57 -19.48 14.22
C ILE A 179 -1.18 -19.07 12.88
N GLY A 180 -1.28 -17.78 12.57
CA GLY A 180 -1.79 -17.31 11.28
C GLY A 180 -0.97 -17.75 10.06
N ASN A 181 0.31 -18.05 10.25
CA ASN A 181 1.26 -18.36 9.17
C ASN A 181 1.46 -19.85 8.93
N ILE A 182 0.95 -20.71 9.82
CA ILE A 182 0.97 -22.16 9.61
C ILE A 182 0.06 -22.48 8.41
N ASN A 183 0.58 -23.29 7.49
CA ASN A 183 -0.19 -23.81 6.37
C ASN A 183 -0.89 -25.11 6.77
N TYR A 184 -2.12 -24.99 7.26
CA TYR A 184 -2.84 -26.06 7.93
C TYR A 184 -3.32 -27.16 6.98
N LYS A 185 -2.83 -28.39 7.23
CA LYS A 185 -3.32 -29.64 6.65
C LYS A 185 -4.56 -30.13 7.40
N ASP A 186 -4.53 -30.08 8.73
CA ASP A 186 -5.69 -30.36 9.56
C ASP A 186 -6.54 -29.11 9.75
N LYS A 187 -7.73 -29.11 9.13
CA LYS A 187 -8.67 -27.98 9.22
C LYS A 187 -9.30 -27.82 10.61
N ASN A 188 -9.28 -28.85 11.46
CA ASN A 188 -9.75 -28.72 12.84
C ASN A 188 -8.85 -27.79 13.66
N LEU A 189 -7.55 -27.74 13.35
CA LEU A 189 -6.62 -26.83 14.02
C LEU A 189 -6.89 -25.36 13.68
N ILE A 190 -7.49 -25.08 12.52
CA ILE A 190 -7.90 -23.72 12.18
C ILE A 190 -9.06 -23.26 13.07
N GLU A 191 -10.05 -24.14 13.34
CA GLU A 191 -11.15 -23.82 14.26
C GLU A 191 -10.61 -23.55 15.68
N LEU A 192 -9.69 -24.40 16.16
CA LEU A 192 -9.01 -24.18 17.44
C LEU A 192 -8.17 -22.90 17.47
N ALA A 193 -7.56 -22.51 16.34
CA ALA A 193 -6.81 -21.27 16.22
C ALA A 193 -7.70 -20.04 16.39
N VAL A 194 -8.92 -20.07 15.86
CA VAL A 194 -9.90 -19.00 16.02
C VAL A 194 -10.33 -18.88 17.47
N ASP A 195 -10.66 -20.00 18.13
CA ASP A 195 -11.02 -20.00 19.56
C ASP A 195 -9.87 -19.46 20.44
N ALA A 196 -8.62 -19.73 20.05
CA ALA A 196 -7.44 -19.24 20.73
C ALA A 196 -7.24 -17.72 20.59
N VAL A 197 -7.60 -17.14 19.44
CA VAL A 197 -7.61 -15.68 19.23
C VAL A 197 -8.62 -15.03 20.17
N ASP A 198 -9.83 -15.57 20.27
CA ASP A 198 -10.87 -15.02 21.15
C ASP A 198 -10.43 -15.08 22.61
N THR A 199 -9.90 -16.22 23.05
CA THR A 199 -9.37 -16.41 24.41
C THR A 199 -8.22 -15.42 24.72
N LEU A 200 -7.34 -15.17 23.75
CA LEU A 200 -6.24 -14.23 23.91
C LEU A 200 -6.74 -12.79 24.14
N LEU A 201 -7.78 -12.38 23.42
CA LEU A 201 -8.34 -11.02 23.50
C LEU A 201 -9.18 -10.78 24.76
N GLU A 202 -9.78 -11.83 25.32
CA GLU A 202 -10.41 -11.74 26.64
C GLU A 202 -9.38 -11.43 27.75
N LYS A 203 -8.14 -11.92 27.59
CA LYS A 203 -7.05 -11.71 28.55
C LYS A 203 -6.27 -10.41 28.31
N HIS A 204 -6.03 -10.05 27.05
CA HIS A 204 -5.20 -8.92 26.66
C HIS A 204 -5.98 -7.87 25.86
N HIS A 205 -6.16 -6.68 26.44
CA HIS A 205 -6.79 -5.54 25.76
C HIS A 205 -5.77 -4.62 25.08
N SER A 206 -4.81 -5.20 24.36
CA SER A 206 -3.75 -4.46 23.68
C SER A 206 -4.07 -4.24 22.20
N ASP A 207 -3.76 -3.04 21.71
CA ASP A 207 -3.85 -2.68 20.30
C ASP A 207 -2.95 -3.56 19.41
N PHE A 208 -1.76 -3.91 19.89
CA PHE A 208 -0.84 -4.78 19.15
C PHE A 208 -1.33 -6.22 19.06
N ILE A 209 -1.95 -6.73 20.13
CA ILE A 209 -2.57 -8.06 20.13
C ILE A 209 -3.77 -8.06 19.18
N LEU A 210 -4.63 -7.04 19.23
CA LEU A 210 -5.76 -6.92 18.33
C LEU A 210 -5.34 -6.85 16.85
N ALA A 211 -4.29 -6.07 16.54
CA ALA A 211 -3.69 -6.02 15.21
C ALA A 211 -3.17 -7.40 14.77
N SER A 212 -2.40 -8.07 15.63
CA SER A 212 -1.86 -9.41 15.33
C SER A 212 -2.99 -10.44 15.15
N SER A 213 -4.07 -10.33 15.91
CA SER A 213 -5.28 -11.16 15.78
C SER A 213 -6.00 -10.92 14.46
N LEU A 214 -6.15 -9.66 14.02
CA LEU A 214 -6.74 -9.35 12.70
C LEU A 214 -5.94 -10.03 11.58
N ARG A 215 -4.63 -9.82 11.56
CA ARG A 215 -3.74 -10.46 10.58
C ARG A 215 -3.90 -11.98 10.58
N THR A 216 -3.92 -12.56 11.77
CA THR A 216 -4.04 -14.01 11.98
C THR A 216 -5.35 -14.52 11.39
N LEU A 217 -6.47 -13.90 11.76
CA LEU A 217 -7.79 -14.31 11.27
C LEU A 217 -7.94 -14.14 9.75
N VAL A 218 -7.38 -13.07 9.16
CA VAL A 218 -7.36 -12.91 7.69
C VAL A 218 -6.62 -14.09 7.04
N ARG A 219 -5.43 -14.44 7.54
CA ARG A 219 -4.64 -15.55 6.98
C ARG A 219 -5.28 -16.92 7.19
N LEU A 220 -5.93 -17.14 8.33
CA LEU A 220 -6.71 -18.35 8.59
C LEU A 220 -7.91 -18.43 7.64
N SER A 221 -8.64 -17.32 7.42
CA SER A 221 -9.77 -17.26 6.51
C SER A 221 -9.38 -17.52 5.05
N ALA A 222 -8.17 -17.11 4.65
CA ALA A 222 -7.64 -17.41 3.32
C ALA A 222 -7.41 -18.93 3.07
N GLN A 223 -7.35 -19.73 4.14
CA GLN A 223 -7.17 -21.18 4.05
C GLN A 223 -8.49 -21.97 4.09
N THR A 224 -9.63 -21.32 4.36
CA THR A 224 -10.96 -21.95 4.44
C THR A 224 -12.11 -20.94 4.37
N ASP A 225 -13.07 -21.18 3.47
CA ASP A 225 -14.24 -20.30 3.28
C ASP A 225 -15.20 -20.29 4.50
N LYS A 226 -15.06 -21.25 5.42
CA LYS A 226 -15.93 -21.36 6.61
C LYS A 226 -15.74 -20.22 7.60
N LEU A 227 -14.63 -19.48 7.54
CA LEU A 227 -14.27 -18.48 8.53
C LEU A 227 -14.65 -17.05 8.17
N GLU A 228 -15.24 -16.80 6.99
CA GLU A 228 -15.63 -15.44 6.61
C GLU A 228 -16.56 -14.80 7.65
N HIS A 229 -17.55 -15.55 8.15
CA HIS A 229 -18.46 -15.05 9.19
C HIS A 229 -17.75 -14.78 10.51
N ALA A 230 -16.79 -15.60 10.91
CA ALA A 230 -16.01 -15.38 12.13
C ALA A 230 -15.16 -14.13 12.02
N LEU A 231 -14.48 -13.92 10.88
CA LEU A 231 -13.70 -12.72 10.61
C LEU A 231 -14.58 -11.46 10.57
N ILE A 232 -15.76 -11.53 9.95
CA ILE A 232 -16.71 -10.41 9.96
C ILE A 232 -17.16 -10.08 11.39
N ASN A 233 -17.53 -11.08 12.18
CA ASN A 233 -17.94 -10.87 13.58
C ASN A 233 -16.81 -10.27 14.42
N PHE A 234 -15.57 -10.73 14.21
CA PHE A 234 -14.39 -10.16 14.83
C PHE A 234 -14.23 -8.67 14.50
N ILE A 235 -14.29 -8.32 13.21
CA ILE A 235 -14.15 -6.93 12.76
C ILE A 235 -15.29 -6.07 13.30
N ASP A 236 -16.54 -6.55 13.22
CA ASP A 236 -17.72 -5.82 13.71
C ASP A 236 -17.66 -5.62 15.23
N GLY A 237 -17.13 -6.59 15.99
CA GLY A 237 -16.91 -6.48 17.43
C GLY A 237 -15.88 -5.41 17.82
N HIS A 238 -14.95 -5.09 16.92
CA HIS A 238 -13.83 -4.17 17.16
C HIS A 238 -13.84 -2.93 16.25
N ILE A 239 -14.95 -2.66 15.54
CA ILE A 239 -15.03 -1.58 14.55
C ILE A 239 -14.81 -0.18 15.16
N ASN A 240 -15.09 -0.01 16.45
CA ASN A 240 -14.93 1.23 17.20
C ASN A 240 -13.56 1.33 17.91
N HIS A 241 -12.68 0.34 17.72
CA HIS A 241 -11.31 0.41 18.22
C HIS A 241 -10.45 1.18 17.22
N HIS A 242 -9.84 2.27 17.67
CA HIS A 242 -9.11 3.21 16.81
C HIS A 242 -7.62 3.31 17.19
N GLY A 243 -7.04 2.23 17.73
CA GLY A 243 -5.62 2.17 17.99
C GLY A 243 -4.79 2.14 16.70
N GLU A 244 -3.60 2.75 16.75
CA GLU A 244 -2.76 2.98 15.58
C GLU A 244 -2.29 1.68 14.92
N GLN A 245 -2.01 0.63 15.71
CA GLN A 245 -1.54 -0.66 15.21
C GLN A 245 -2.68 -1.44 14.55
N TYR A 246 -3.88 -1.42 15.12
CA TYR A 246 -5.03 -2.07 14.51
C TYR A 246 -5.41 -1.42 13.17
N ILE A 247 -5.40 -0.09 13.11
CA ILE A 247 -5.64 0.65 11.87
C ILE A 247 -4.52 0.38 10.85
N TYR A 248 -3.26 0.36 11.30
CA TYR A 248 -2.14 0.03 10.44
C TYR A 248 -2.33 -1.36 9.82
N GLU A 249 -2.69 -2.37 10.62
CA GLU A 249 -2.93 -3.72 10.10
C GLU A 249 -4.09 -3.76 9.11
N ALA A 250 -5.22 -3.10 9.42
CA ALA A 250 -6.34 -2.99 8.47
C ALA A 250 -5.89 -2.38 7.13
N SER A 251 -5.00 -1.38 7.14
CA SER A 251 -4.43 -0.80 5.93
C SER A 251 -3.52 -1.78 5.17
N VAL A 252 -2.73 -2.57 5.89
CA VAL A 252 -1.86 -3.61 5.30
C VAL A 252 -2.72 -4.67 4.64
N THR A 253 -3.76 -5.16 5.30
CA THR A 253 -4.70 -6.14 4.74
C THR A 253 -5.38 -5.61 3.47
N LEU A 254 -5.84 -4.35 3.46
CA LEU A 254 -6.46 -3.71 2.29
C LEU A 254 -5.52 -3.61 1.08
N PHE A 255 -4.22 -3.41 1.33
CA PHE A 255 -3.22 -3.24 0.28
C PHE A 255 -2.62 -4.59 -0.18
N ILE A 256 -2.03 -5.33 0.76
CA ILE A 256 -1.23 -6.53 0.48
C ILE A 256 -2.12 -7.76 0.33
N GLU A 257 -3.04 -7.97 1.27
CA GLU A 257 -3.85 -9.20 1.36
C GLU A 257 -5.20 -9.07 0.63
N HIS A 258 -5.36 -8.07 -0.24
CA HIS A 258 -6.62 -7.75 -0.92
C HIS A 258 -7.24 -8.91 -1.72
N LYS A 259 -6.44 -9.89 -2.16
CA LYS A 259 -6.92 -11.08 -2.88
C LYS A 259 -7.57 -12.12 -1.96
N GLN A 260 -7.38 -11.98 -0.65
CA GLN A 260 -7.82 -12.92 0.38
C GLN A 260 -9.09 -12.44 1.11
N ILE A 261 -9.55 -11.21 0.82
CA ILE A 261 -10.71 -10.61 1.49
C ILE A 261 -11.88 -10.43 0.52
N THR A 262 -13.10 -10.57 1.03
CA THR A 262 -14.32 -10.31 0.26
C THR A 262 -14.67 -8.82 0.28
N PRO A 263 -15.53 -8.33 -0.63
CA PRO A 263 -15.98 -6.93 -0.60
C PRO A 263 -16.64 -6.52 0.72
N SER A 264 -17.26 -7.47 1.42
CA SER A 264 -17.87 -7.27 2.74
C SER A 264 -16.84 -6.95 3.82
N ILE A 265 -15.69 -7.64 3.79
CA ILE A 265 -14.54 -7.39 4.68
C ILE A 265 -13.85 -6.09 4.27
N GLU A 266 -13.62 -5.87 2.96
CA GLU A 266 -12.97 -4.67 2.43
C GLU A 266 -13.68 -3.38 2.88
N SER A 267 -15.02 -3.35 2.83
CA SER A 267 -15.80 -2.19 3.29
C SER A 267 -15.59 -1.89 4.78
N ARG A 268 -15.50 -2.91 5.63
CA ARG A 268 -15.32 -2.74 7.07
C ARG A 268 -13.90 -2.30 7.43
N LEU A 269 -12.90 -2.84 6.73
CA LEU A 269 -11.51 -2.41 6.90
C LEU A 269 -11.33 -0.95 6.45
N LEU A 270 -12.04 -0.51 5.40
CA LEU A 270 -12.10 0.91 5.02
C LEU A 270 -12.74 1.76 6.12
N ASP A 271 -13.80 1.27 6.77
CA ASP A 271 -14.40 1.97 7.91
C ASP A 271 -13.42 2.16 9.07
N ILE A 272 -12.63 1.13 9.41
CA ILE A 272 -11.55 1.22 10.40
C ILE A 272 -10.49 2.24 9.95
N CYS A 273 -10.02 2.12 8.70
CA CYS A 273 -8.99 2.99 8.13
C CYS A 273 -9.42 4.45 8.03
N SER A 274 -10.73 4.76 8.07
CA SER A 274 -11.22 6.13 8.04
C SER A 274 -10.83 6.95 9.29
N TYR A 275 -10.31 6.30 10.34
CA TYR A 275 -9.77 6.93 11.55
C TYR A 275 -8.24 7.01 11.56
N ALA A 276 -7.56 6.68 10.45
CA ALA A 276 -6.10 6.69 10.40
C ALA A 276 -5.52 8.08 10.72
N ASN A 277 -4.43 8.08 11.50
CA ASN A 277 -3.66 9.28 11.81
C ASN A 277 -3.04 9.86 10.52
N PRO A 278 -3.31 11.13 10.17
CA PRO A 278 -2.77 11.79 8.98
C PRO A 278 -1.24 11.82 8.87
N GLN A 279 -0.55 11.68 10.00
CA GLN A 279 0.92 11.70 10.06
C GLN A 279 1.54 10.33 9.79
N SER A 280 0.74 9.25 9.86
CA SER A 280 1.19 7.87 9.62
C SER A 280 1.35 7.60 8.13
N THR A 281 2.46 8.10 7.57
CA THR A 281 2.75 8.08 6.12
C THR A 281 2.60 6.68 5.52
N GLN A 282 3.08 5.63 6.21
CA GLN A 282 2.95 4.26 5.71
C GLN A 282 1.49 3.80 5.63
N THR A 283 0.69 4.07 6.66
CA THR A 283 -0.75 3.77 6.67
C THR A 283 -1.48 4.48 5.54
N ILE A 284 -1.19 5.77 5.34
CA ILE A 284 -1.76 6.56 4.24
C ILE A 284 -1.36 6.00 2.87
N ASN A 285 -0.10 5.60 2.69
CA ASN A 285 0.37 4.98 1.45
C ASN A 285 -0.33 3.63 1.15
N ASN A 286 -0.53 2.79 2.17
CA ASN A 286 -1.28 1.55 2.01
C ASN A 286 -2.72 1.82 1.57
N ILE A 287 -3.38 2.79 2.22
CA ILE A 287 -4.74 3.23 1.87
C ILE A 287 -4.78 3.79 0.43
N ASP A 288 -3.83 4.66 0.06
CA ASP A 288 -3.71 5.23 -1.30
C ASP A 288 -3.66 4.14 -2.38
N HIS A 289 -2.82 3.13 -2.17
CA HIS A 289 -2.73 2.00 -3.09
C HIS A 289 -4.01 1.16 -3.14
N ALA A 290 -4.67 0.93 -1.99
CA ALA A 290 -5.94 0.24 -1.93
C ALA A 290 -7.04 1.01 -2.70
N LEU A 291 -7.16 2.32 -2.48
CA LEU A 291 -8.14 3.16 -3.17
C LEU A 291 -7.90 3.20 -4.67
N ARG A 292 -6.65 3.29 -5.13
CA ARG A 292 -6.33 3.18 -6.55
C ARG A 292 -6.81 1.85 -7.13
N ARG A 293 -6.61 0.74 -6.43
CA ARG A 293 -7.07 -0.59 -6.88
C ARG A 293 -8.60 -0.64 -6.97
N ILE A 294 -9.30 -0.18 -5.94
CA ILE A 294 -10.77 -0.17 -5.89
C ILE A 294 -11.33 0.70 -7.03
N LEU A 295 -10.72 1.86 -7.27
CA LEU A 295 -11.12 2.75 -8.37
C LEU A 295 -10.96 2.07 -9.75
N LYS A 296 -9.88 1.31 -9.97
CA LYS A 296 -9.69 0.52 -11.20
C LYS A 296 -10.72 -0.60 -11.41
N GLN A 297 -11.48 -0.94 -10.38
CA GLN A 297 -12.58 -1.90 -10.44
C GLN A 297 -13.94 -1.19 -10.62
N ASP A 298 -13.94 0.05 -11.11
CA ASP A 298 -15.13 0.89 -11.33
C ASP A 298 -15.90 1.27 -10.05
N ASN A 299 -15.31 1.06 -8.86
CA ASN A 299 -15.95 1.30 -7.58
C ASN A 299 -15.69 2.71 -7.01
N LEU A 300 -15.99 3.75 -7.80
CA LEU A 300 -15.78 5.15 -7.41
C LEU A 300 -16.51 5.51 -6.10
N GLN A 301 -17.75 5.08 -5.92
CA GLN A 301 -18.56 5.48 -4.75
C GLN A 301 -17.94 5.00 -3.43
N ILE A 302 -17.33 3.81 -3.41
CA ILE A 302 -16.63 3.29 -2.23
C ILE A 302 -15.46 4.22 -1.88
N CYS A 303 -14.64 4.58 -2.87
CA CYS A 303 -13.50 5.47 -2.68
C CYS A 303 -13.93 6.86 -2.18
N VAL A 304 -14.98 7.43 -2.77
CA VAL A 304 -15.47 8.77 -2.40
C VAL A 304 -16.05 8.77 -0.99
N ASN A 305 -16.87 7.78 -0.64
CA ASN A 305 -17.44 7.67 0.69
C ASN A 305 -16.35 7.50 1.75
N PHE A 306 -15.32 6.68 1.47
CA PHE A 306 -14.17 6.54 2.36
C PHE A 306 -13.42 7.86 2.54
N ILE A 307 -13.03 8.52 1.44
CA ILE A 307 -12.22 9.74 1.50
C ILE A 307 -12.96 10.87 2.22
N GLU A 308 -14.26 11.05 1.94
CA GLU A 308 -15.07 12.06 2.61
C GLU A 308 -15.14 11.79 4.12
N LYS A 309 -15.39 10.54 4.53
CA LYS A 309 -15.41 10.13 5.94
C LYS A 309 -14.05 10.32 6.62
N PHE A 310 -12.97 9.90 5.96
CA PHE A 310 -11.60 10.08 6.45
C PHE A 310 -11.26 11.55 6.67
N PHE A 311 -11.62 12.43 5.74
CA PHE A 311 -11.37 13.86 5.89
C PHE A 311 -12.22 14.49 6.99
N GLU A 312 -13.46 14.06 7.16
CA GLU A 312 -14.31 14.52 8.26
C GLU A 312 -13.75 14.14 9.63
N HIS A 313 -13.31 12.90 9.82
CA HIS A 313 -12.70 12.47 11.09
C HIS A 313 -11.39 13.18 11.42
N ASN A 314 -10.67 13.64 10.38
CA ASN A 314 -9.36 14.27 10.52
C ASN A 314 -9.42 15.81 10.40
N ASP A 315 -10.59 16.41 10.54
CA ASP A 315 -10.82 17.87 10.42
C ASP A 315 -10.21 18.48 9.14
N PHE A 316 -10.17 17.70 8.06
CA PHE A 316 -9.57 18.09 6.77
C PHE A 316 -8.08 18.51 6.87
N LYS A 317 -7.33 18.00 7.86
CA LYS A 317 -5.91 18.33 8.09
C LYS A 317 -4.96 17.79 7.01
N LEU A 318 -5.31 16.68 6.36
CA LEU A 318 -4.52 16.08 5.29
C LEU A 318 -5.05 16.50 3.93
N SER A 319 -4.18 17.02 3.05
CA SER A 319 -4.54 17.30 1.66
C SER A 319 -4.78 15.99 0.90
N VAL A 320 -5.73 16.02 -0.04
CA VAL A 320 -5.97 14.93 -0.99
C VAL A 320 -4.72 14.53 -1.80
N LYS A 321 -3.73 15.43 -1.93
CA LYS A 321 -2.45 15.14 -2.60
C LYS A 321 -1.64 14.03 -1.93
N ALA A 322 -1.88 13.75 -0.65
CA ALA A 322 -1.25 12.63 0.05
C ALA A 322 -1.62 11.27 -0.59
N PHE A 323 -2.79 11.18 -1.24
CA PHE A 323 -3.26 9.98 -1.94
C PHE A 323 -2.82 10.01 -3.41
N SER A 324 -1.51 10.08 -3.65
CA SER A 324 -0.93 10.35 -4.96
C SER A 324 -1.29 9.32 -6.04
N SER A 325 -1.39 8.03 -5.68
CA SER A 325 -1.74 6.94 -6.59
C SER A 325 -3.20 7.01 -6.99
N PHE A 326 -4.10 7.27 -6.04
CA PHE A 326 -5.52 7.49 -6.26
C PHE A 326 -5.77 8.75 -7.10
N VAL A 327 -5.12 9.87 -6.77
CA VAL A 327 -5.21 11.12 -7.52
C VAL A 327 -4.76 10.92 -8.97
N ARG A 328 -3.64 10.23 -9.21
CA ARG A 328 -3.19 9.89 -10.56
C ARG A 328 -4.24 9.08 -11.32
N GLU A 329 -4.89 8.12 -10.66
CA GLU A 329 -5.91 7.28 -11.28
C GLU A 329 -7.20 8.05 -11.63
N LEU A 330 -7.59 9.03 -10.80
CA LEU A 330 -8.67 9.97 -11.12
C LEU A 330 -8.35 10.77 -12.39
N HIS A 331 -7.12 11.28 -12.51
CA HIS A 331 -6.68 12.06 -13.68
C HIS A 331 -6.66 11.23 -14.97
N ASN A 332 -6.30 9.95 -14.89
CA ASN A 332 -6.39 9.04 -16.04
C ASN A 332 -7.83 8.89 -16.54
N HIS A 333 -8.83 9.15 -15.69
CA HIS A 333 -10.26 9.04 -15.97
C HIS A 333 -10.96 10.38 -15.74
N LYS A 334 -10.36 11.46 -16.26
CA LYS A 334 -10.80 12.83 -15.96
C LYS A 334 -12.25 13.13 -16.33
N ASP A 335 -12.74 12.55 -17.43
CA ASP A 335 -14.08 12.82 -17.98
C ASP A 335 -15.17 11.97 -17.29
N THR A 336 -14.79 11.04 -16.41
CA THR A 336 -15.71 10.22 -15.62
C THR A 336 -15.45 10.45 -14.13
N TYR A 337 -14.46 9.78 -13.54
CA TYR A 337 -14.28 9.77 -12.09
C TYR A 337 -13.93 11.15 -11.51
N LEU A 338 -12.99 11.87 -12.13
CA LEU A 338 -12.63 13.21 -11.65
C LEU A 338 -13.78 14.19 -11.85
N ALA A 339 -14.44 14.18 -13.01
CA ALA A 339 -15.61 15.01 -13.28
C ALA A 339 -16.71 14.78 -12.23
N THR A 340 -17.06 13.52 -11.94
CA THR A 340 -18.04 13.15 -10.91
C THR A 340 -17.62 13.64 -9.52
N LEU A 341 -16.36 13.45 -9.14
CA LEU A 341 -15.84 13.88 -7.83
C LEU A 341 -15.87 15.41 -7.66
N ILE A 342 -15.36 16.13 -8.65
CA ILE A 342 -15.30 17.60 -8.65
C ILE A 342 -16.72 18.19 -8.62
N THR A 343 -17.67 17.64 -9.39
CA THR A 343 -19.07 18.08 -9.33
C THR A 343 -19.64 17.88 -7.94
N ARG A 344 -19.50 16.67 -7.37
CA ARG A 344 -20.01 16.34 -6.03
C ARG A 344 -19.45 17.26 -4.96
N TRP A 345 -18.13 17.43 -4.91
CA TRP A 345 -17.46 18.25 -3.91
C TRP A 345 -17.77 19.74 -4.03
N MET A 346 -17.90 20.26 -5.25
CA MET A 346 -18.31 21.66 -5.46
C MET A 346 -19.76 21.90 -5.01
N LEU A 347 -20.66 20.94 -5.22
CA LEU A 347 -22.05 21.00 -4.77
C LEU A 347 -22.22 20.85 -3.25
N ALA A 348 -21.28 20.19 -2.56
CA ALA A 348 -21.36 19.91 -1.12
C ALA A 348 -21.31 21.15 -0.21
N LYS A 349 -21.00 22.34 -0.75
CA LYS A 349 -20.91 23.62 -0.01
C LYS A 349 -19.92 23.64 1.17
N LYS A 350 -18.98 22.69 1.23
CA LYS A 350 -17.89 22.67 2.23
C LYS A 350 -16.65 23.38 1.66
N LEU A 351 -16.07 24.31 2.43
CA LEU A 351 -14.89 25.07 1.98
C LEU A 351 -13.68 24.15 1.75
N ALA A 352 -13.44 23.22 2.66
CA ALA A 352 -12.32 22.28 2.57
C ALA A 352 -12.37 21.41 1.32
N LEU A 353 -13.56 20.93 0.92
CA LEU A 353 -13.73 20.16 -0.32
C LEU A 353 -13.44 21.00 -1.57
N GLY A 354 -13.76 22.30 -1.53
CA GLY A 354 -13.36 23.22 -2.60
C GLY A 354 -11.83 23.39 -2.71
N GLN A 355 -11.13 23.46 -1.58
CA GLN A 355 -9.66 23.46 -1.56
C GLN A 355 -9.10 22.14 -2.10
N PHE A 356 -9.71 21.00 -1.79
CA PHE A 356 -9.27 19.72 -2.34
C PHE A 356 -9.53 19.60 -3.84
N CYS A 357 -10.63 20.16 -4.35
CA CYS A 357 -10.82 20.30 -5.79
C CYS A 357 -9.68 21.14 -6.41
N PHE A 358 -9.28 22.25 -5.79
CA PHE A 358 -8.12 23.03 -6.23
C PHE A 358 -6.83 22.22 -6.23
N ASP A 359 -6.57 21.48 -5.15
CA ASP A 359 -5.41 20.62 -5.02
C ASP A 359 -5.35 19.53 -6.10
N LEU A 360 -6.50 18.94 -6.45
CA LEU A 360 -6.62 17.96 -7.54
C LEU A 360 -6.30 18.55 -8.91
N ILE A 361 -6.70 19.80 -9.18
CA ILE A 361 -6.42 20.43 -10.48
C ILE A 361 -4.96 20.91 -10.54
N GLN A 362 -4.44 21.47 -9.44
CA GLN A 362 -3.07 21.96 -9.36
C GLN A 362 -2.03 20.84 -9.50
N SER A 363 -2.38 19.59 -9.21
CA SER A 363 -1.48 18.45 -9.42
C SER A 363 -1.18 18.15 -10.90
N VAL A 364 -1.88 18.81 -11.84
CA VAL A 364 -1.60 18.74 -13.28
C VAL A 364 -0.76 19.94 -13.69
N HIS A 365 0.25 19.72 -14.52
CA HIS A 365 1.03 20.82 -15.09
C HIS A 365 0.18 21.62 -16.09
N GLY A 366 -0.24 22.83 -15.68
CA GLY A 366 -0.96 23.78 -16.53
C GLY A 366 -2.48 23.61 -16.51
N ASP A 367 -3.16 24.24 -17.47
CA ASP A 367 -4.61 24.15 -17.59
C ASP A 367 -5.04 22.76 -18.09
N CYS A 368 -5.99 22.14 -17.39
CA CYS A 368 -6.63 20.90 -17.80
C CYS A 368 -8.05 21.16 -18.30
N SER A 369 -8.43 20.59 -19.45
CA SER A 369 -9.82 20.57 -19.89
C SER A 369 -10.59 19.54 -19.06
N LEU A 370 -11.53 20.03 -18.26
CA LEU A 370 -12.39 19.27 -17.34
C LEU A 370 -13.85 19.70 -17.51
N THR A 371 -14.79 18.77 -17.37
CA THR A 371 -16.23 19.02 -17.41
C THR A 371 -16.87 18.66 -16.07
N TYR A 372 -18.04 19.24 -15.78
CA TYR A 372 -18.88 18.74 -14.71
C TYR A 372 -19.65 17.50 -15.16
N ASP A 373 -19.78 16.52 -14.27
CA ASP A 373 -20.76 15.46 -14.43
C ASP A 373 -22.19 16.01 -14.30
N ILE A 374 -22.80 16.26 -15.46
CA ILE A 374 -24.13 16.87 -15.58
C ILE A 374 -25.24 16.02 -14.92
N LYS A 375 -25.03 14.71 -14.78
CA LYS A 375 -26.01 13.83 -14.11
C LYS A 375 -26.15 14.14 -12.61
N LEU A 376 -25.13 14.75 -12.01
CA LEU A 376 -25.14 15.15 -10.60
C LEU A 376 -25.64 16.57 -10.38
N VAL A 377 -25.79 17.38 -11.43
CA VAL A 377 -26.26 18.76 -11.31
C VAL A 377 -27.77 18.74 -11.01
N PRO A 378 -28.21 19.23 -9.83
CA PRO A 378 -29.62 19.18 -9.50
C PRO A 378 -30.42 20.11 -10.42
N THR A 379 -31.68 19.76 -10.68
CA THR A 379 -32.58 20.52 -11.56
C THR A 379 -33.14 21.80 -10.93
N ASN A 380 -32.75 22.12 -9.70
CA ASN A 380 -33.23 23.31 -9.02
C ASN A 380 -32.59 24.59 -9.59
N VAL A 381 -33.35 25.68 -9.52
CA VAL A 381 -32.89 26.98 -10.02
C VAL A 381 -31.63 27.41 -9.26
N GLY A 382 -30.57 27.70 -10.00
CA GLY A 382 -29.34 28.31 -9.48
C GLY A 382 -28.15 27.35 -9.35
N ALA A 383 -28.32 26.04 -9.52
CA ALA A 383 -27.24 25.06 -9.43
C ALA A 383 -26.10 25.31 -10.45
N CYS A 384 -26.44 25.58 -11.71
CA CYS A 384 -25.45 25.87 -12.75
C CYS A 384 -24.73 27.19 -12.47
N SER A 385 -25.48 28.23 -12.08
CA SER A 385 -24.86 29.52 -11.72
C SER A 385 -23.94 29.40 -10.49
N PHE A 386 -24.29 28.54 -9.53
CA PHE A 386 -23.48 28.28 -8.34
C PHE A 386 -22.19 27.54 -8.70
N LEU A 387 -22.27 26.49 -9.53
CA LEU A 387 -21.09 25.77 -10.02
C LEU A 387 -20.16 26.69 -10.84
N ALA A 388 -20.71 27.52 -11.73
CA ALA A 388 -19.90 28.50 -12.48
C ALA A 388 -19.16 29.49 -11.57
N LYS A 389 -19.84 29.99 -10.51
CA LYS A 389 -19.20 30.86 -9.49
C LYS A 389 -18.09 30.12 -8.74
N LYS A 390 -18.31 28.85 -8.39
CA LYS A 390 -17.31 28.00 -7.73
C LYS A 390 -16.10 27.70 -8.62
N ALA A 391 -16.31 27.36 -9.88
CA ALA A 391 -15.24 27.16 -10.86
C ALA A 391 -14.36 28.40 -10.95
N CYS A 392 -14.99 29.56 -11.18
CA CYS A 392 -14.28 30.83 -11.30
C CYS A 392 -13.55 31.21 -10.01
N GLY A 393 -14.18 31.04 -8.84
CA GLY A 393 -13.58 31.39 -7.55
C GLY A 393 -12.37 30.53 -7.18
N TRP A 394 -12.49 29.20 -7.28
CA TRP A 394 -11.41 28.29 -6.88
C TRP A 394 -10.31 28.17 -7.93
N PHE A 395 -10.66 28.18 -9.21
CA PHE A 395 -9.71 27.91 -10.29
C PHE A 395 -9.39 29.16 -11.11
N PHE A 396 -9.52 30.35 -10.53
CA PHE A 396 -9.34 31.62 -11.25
C PHE A 396 -7.99 31.71 -11.99
N VAL A 397 -6.93 31.14 -11.41
CA VAL A 397 -5.58 31.09 -12.00
C VAL A 397 -5.43 30.05 -13.12
N HIS A 398 -6.48 29.27 -13.39
CA HIS A 398 -6.57 28.25 -14.45
C HIS A 398 -7.72 28.57 -15.43
N PRO A 399 -7.63 29.68 -16.18
CA PRO A 399 -8.75 30.22 -16.94
C PRO A 399 -9.32 29.25 -17.98
N LYS A 400 -8.51 28.39 -18.64
CA LYS A 400 -9.05 27.42 -19.60
C LYS A 400 -9.82 26.29 -18.91
N THR A 401 -9.40 25.87 -17.71
CA THR A 401 -10.14 24.91 -16.89
C THR A 401 -11.47 25.48 -16.41
N VAL A 402 -11.48 26.76 -16.00
CA VAL A 402 -12.74 27.44 -15.66
C VAL A 402 -13.68 27.47 -16.86
N MET A 403 -13.17 27.83 -18.03
CA MET A 403 -13.97 27.90 -19.25
C MET A 403 -14.53 26.53 -19.65
N SER A 404 -13.76 25.44 -19.54
CA SER A 404 -14.26 24.10 -19.87
C SER A 404 -15.35 23.62 -18.90
N LEU A 405 -15.19 23.92 -17.60
CA LEU A 405 -16.21 23.63 -16.59
C LEU A 405 -17.50 24.43 -16.86
N ILE A 406 -17.38 25.73 -17.13
CA ILE A 406 -18.52 26.59 -17.45
C ILE A 406 -19.23 26.12 -18.73
N GLU A 407 -18.47 25.77 -19.77
CA GLU A 407 -19.02 25.27 -21.02
C GLU A 407 -19.94 24.07 -20.80
N SER A 408 -19.51 23.12 -19.95
CA SER A 408 -20.29 21.91 -19.68
C SER A 408 -21.69 22.20 -19.10
N LEU A 409 -21.88 23.35 -18.45
CA LEU A 409 -23.17 23.75 -17.85
C LEU A 409 -24.14 24.40 -18.84
N ILE A 410 -23.67 24.87 -19.99
CA ILE A 410 -24.46 25.68 -20.93
C ILE A 410 -25.69 24.93 -21.44
N SER A 411 -25.57 23.62 -21.68
CA SER A 411 -26.65 22.80 -22.23
C SER A 411 -27.79 22.52 -21.22
N VAL A 412 -27.56 22.73 -19.93
CA VAL A 412 -28.52 22.41 -18.86
C VAL A 412 -28.95 23.61 -18.01
N ALA A 413 -28.28 24.76 -18.14
CA ALA A 413 -28.65 25.98 -17.47
C ALA A 413 -29.94 26.60 -18.06
N ASN A 414 -30.83 27.09 -17.19
CA ASN A 414 -31.97 27.90 -17.64
C ASN A 414 -31.54 29.33 -18.03
N GLU A 415 -32.44 30.10 -18.63
CA GLU A 415 -32.14 31.45 -19.13
C GLU A 415 -31.59 32.41 -18.06
N THR A 416 -32.09 32.32 -16.83
CA THR A 416 -31.62 33.17 -15.72
C THR A 416 -30.20 32.82 -15.31
N GLU A 417 -29.91 31.51 -15.22
CA GLU A 417 -28.57 31.02 -14.91
C GLU A 417 -27.57 31.29 -16.03
N LEU A 418 -28.01 31.18 -17.29
CA LEU A 418 -27.21 31.56 -18.44
C LEU A 418 -26.79 33.03 -18.36
N ALA A 419 -27.70 33.95 -18.05
CA ALA A 419 -27.35 35.36 -17.88
C ALA A 419 -26.30 35.58 -16.77
N GLU A 420 -26.39 34.85 -15.65
CA GLU A 420 -25.39 34.90 -14.59
C GLU A 420 -24.04 34.31 -15.02
N ILE A 421 -24.05 33.19 -15.75
CA ILE A 421 -22.84 32.57 -16.32
C ILE A 421 -22.16 33.55 -17.29
N GLN A 422 -22.93 34.23 -18.14
CA GLN A 422 -22.42 35.24 -19.06
C GLN A 422 -21.69 36.36 -18.32
N ARG A 423 -22.26 36.83 -17.21
CA ARG A 423 -21.65 37.86 -16.38
C ARG A 423 -20.30 37.41 -15.82
N ILE A 424 -20.19 36.16 -15.35
CA ILE A 424 -18.94 35.58 -14.81
C ILE A 424 -17.86 35.44 -15.90
N VAL A 425 -18.26 34.96 -17.08
CA VAL A 425 -17.34 34.81 -18.23
C VAL A 425 -16.80 36.17 -18.66
N PHE A 426 -17.63 37.21 -18.69
CA PHE A 426 -17.15 38.56 -18.98
C PHE A 426 -16.27 39.11 -17.86
N ASN A 427 -16.77 39.11 -16.62
CA ASN A 427 -16.12 39.64 -15.44
C ASN A 427 -16.26 38.65 -14.27
N PRO A 428 -15.17 38.03 -13.79
CA PRO A 428 -13.78 38.49 -13.95
C PRO A 428 -12.97 37.84 -15.08
N LEU A 429 -13.45 36.78 -15.75
CA LEU A 429 -12.58 35.93 -16.58
C LEU A 429 -12.02 36.62 -17.82
N LEU A 430 -12.87 37.15 -18.72
CA LEU A 430 -12.41 37.77 -19.95
C LEU A 430 -11.59 39.05 -19.70
N ILE A 431 -11.97 39.83 -18.68
CA ILE A 431 -11.22 41.04 -18.29
C ILE A 431 -9.82 40.69 -17.79
N SER A 432 -9.68 39.62 -17.00
CA SER A 432 -8.41 39.29 -16.34
C SER A 432 -7.51 38.41 -17.21
N TYR A 433 -8.09 37.54 -18.06
CA TYR A 433 -7.38 36.60 -18.91
C TYR A 433 -7.86 36.63 -20.37
N PRO A 434 -7.82 37.80 -21.05
CA PRO A 434 -8.41 37.98 -22.37
C PRO A 434 -7.83 37.02 -23.41
N GLY A 435 -6.52 36.75 -23.36
CA GLY A 435 -5.85 35.81 -24.28
C GLY A 435 -6.35 34.38 -24.10
N SER A 436 -6.22 33.82 -22.90
CA SER A 436 -6.61 32.43 -22.61
C SER A 436 -8.09 32.14 -22.89
N VAL A 437 -8.98 33.08 -22.53
CA VAL A 437 -10.43 32.94 -22.75
C VAL A 437 -10.75 33.04 -24.24
N LYS A 438 -10.17 34.01 -24.96
CA LYS A 438 -10.36 34.15 -26.41
C LYS A 438 -9.89 32.90 -27.16
N ASP A 439 -8.69 32.42 -26.85
CA ASP A 439 -8.12 31.22 -27.46
C ASP A 439 -9.02 30.00 -27.25
N TYR A 440 -9.55 29.83 -26.04
CA TYR A 440 -10.49 28.74 -25.74
C TYR A 440 -11.76 28.84 -26.61
N LEU A 441 -12.39 30.01 -26.66
CA LEU A 441 -13.63 30.24 -27.41
C LEU A 441 -13.44 30.05 -28.92
N SER A 442 -12.31 30.52 -29.47
CA SER A 442 -11.98 30.32 -30.89
C SER A 442 -11.81 28.84 -31.23
N ASN A 443 -11.19 28.05 -30.35
CA ASN A 443 -11.02 26.60 -30.55
C ASN A 443 -12.35 25.83 -30.50
N LEU A 444 -13.33 26.29 -29.71
CA LEU A 444 -14.68 25.71 -29.72
C LEU A 444 -15.40 25.94 -31.05
N GLN A 445 -15.29 27.13 -31.64
CA GLN A 445 -15.90 27.42 -32.93
C GLN A 445 -15.40 26.48 -34.04
N ILE A 446 -14.10 26.19 -34.05
CA ILE A 446 -13.46 25.30 -35.03
C ILE A 446 -14.00 23.86 -34.90
N LYS A 447 -14.20 23.37 -33.67
CA LYS A 447 -14.78 22.03 -33.43
C LYS A 447 -16.26 21.90 -33.85
N SER A 448 -16.95 23.01 -34.09
CA SER A 448 -18.40 23.07 -34.35
C SER A 448 -18.81 23.31 -35.82
N SER A 449 -17.90 23.18 -36.79
CA SER A 449 -18.15 23.40 -38.24
C SER A 449 -18.19 22.09 -39.07
N PRO A 450 -18.82 22.00 -40.26
CA PRO A 450 -20.24 21.81 -40.52
C PRO A 450 -20.58 20.44 -41.17
N TYR A 451 -19.92 19.34 -40.77
CA TYR A 451 -20.25 17.99 -41.30
C TYR A 451 -20.96 17.04 -40.31
N SER A 452 -21.43 17.54 -39.16
CA SER A 452 -22.21 16.74 -38.21
C SER A 452 -23.40 17.51 -37.65
N LEU A 453 -24.60 17.10 -38.06
CA LEU A 453 -25.92 17.52 -37.56
C LEU A 453 -26.79 16.25 -37.47
N PRO A 454 -27.66 16.05 -36.46
CA PRO A 454 -28.36 17.09 -35.69
C PRO A 454 -28.39 16.93 -34.14
N LEU A 455 -28.88 17.99 -33.47
CA LEU A 455 -29.18 18.24 -32.02
C LEU A 455 -28.24 19.18 -31.22
N PHE A 456 -27.08 19.59 -31.75
CA PHE A 456 -26.14 20.50 -31.02
C PHE A 456 -26.34 22.01 -31.27
N TYR A 457 -27.39 22.44 -31.98
CA TYR A 457 -27.52 23.82 -32.48
C TYR A 457 -27.98 24.88 -31.45
N GLN A 458 -28.28 24.52 -30.20
CA GLN A 458 -28.63 25.52 -29.17
C GLN A 458 -27.43 26.00 -28.34
N SER A 459 -26.46 25.12 -28.03
CA SER A 459 -25.27 25.47 -27.24
C SER A 459 -24.31 26.40 -28.00
N SER A 460 -24.14 26.17 -29.30
CA SER A 460 -23.34 27.03 -30.18
C SER A 460 -23.98 28.40 -30.40
N LEU A 461 -25.31 28.50 -30.41
CA LEU A 461 -26.01 29.80 -30.47
C LEU A 461 -25.84 30.62 -29.18
N ILE A 462 -25.70 29.98 -28.01
CA ILE A 462 -25.47 30.65 -26.72
C ILE A 462 -24.04 31.19 -26.64
N ILE A 463 -23.03 30.43 -27.10
CA ILE A 463 -21.64 30.87 -27.16
C ILE A 463 -21.44 31.96 -28.23
N VAL A 464 -22.12 31.84 -29.37
CA VAL A 464 -22.14 32.89 -30.40
C VAL A 464 -22.92 34.13 -29.92
N ARG A 465 -24.00 33.98 -29.14
CA ARG A 465 -24.69 35.12 -28.49
C ARG A 465 -23.82 35.78 -27.40
N LEU A 466 -23.11 34.99 -26.61
CA LEU A 466 -22.05 35.44 -25.69
C LEU A 466 -21.02 36.29 -26.43
N LEU A 467 -20.46 35.77 -27.53
CA LEU A 467 -19.47 36.48 -28.34
C LEU A 467 -20.03 37.71 -29.06
N MET A 468 -21.29 37.68 -29.55
CA MET A 468 -21.92 38.83 -30.20
C MET A 468 -22.35 39.94 -29.22
N GLN A 469 -22.59 39.63 -27.94
CA GLN A 469 -22.91 40.62 -26.91
C GLN A 469 -21.67 41.20 -26.23
N LEU A 470 -20.55 40.48 -26.19
CA LEU A 470 -19.30 40.96 -25.60
C LEU A 470 -18.42 41.79 -26.57
N CYS A 471 -18.75 41.78 -27.87
CA CYS A 471 -18.08 42.56 -28.92
C CYS A 471 -18.84 43.84 -29.34
N LYS A 472 -19.89 44.23 -28.60
CA LYS A 472 -20.52 45.56 -28.66
C LYS A 472 -20.19 46.32 -27.39
#